data_AF-A0A662D9K5-F1
#
_entry.id   AF-A0A662D9K5-F1
#
_cell.length_a   1.000
_cell.length_b   1.000
_cell.length_c   1.000
_cell.angle_alpha   90.00
_cell.angle_beta   90.00
_cell.angle_gamma   90.00
#
_symmetry.space_group_name_H-M   'P 1'
#
loop_
_entity.id
_entity.type
_entity.pdbx_description
1 polymer ?
#
loop_
_entity_poly.entity_id
_entity_poly.type
_entity_poly.pdbx_seq_one_letter_code
_entity_poly.pdbx_strand_id
1 'polypeptide(L)'
;MGRRRKAREFCLQILFQLEFCADSPSKVWEEFWSEKRVLPETKEYTEWLVKGIIDQKEVIDDLIQSVSQNWELERMSLVDRNILRLAVFELLEEAHL
;
A
#
# COMPACT_ATOMS: atom_id res chain seq x y z
N MET A 1 -14.73 -5.58 -12.95
CA MET A 1 -13.37 -5.09 -12.60
C MET A 1 -12.54 -6.27 -12.12
N GLY A 2 -11.27 -6.36 -12.50
CA GLY A 2 -10.41 -7.47 -12.07
C GLY A 2 -10.13 -7.44 -10.56
N ARG A 3 -10.08 -8.63 -9.94
CA ARG A 3 -9.79 -8.83 -8.51
C ARG A 3 -8.58 -8.04 -8.01
N ARG A 4 -7.46 -8.08 -8.76
CA ARG A 4 -6.21 -7.36 -8.46
C ARG A 4 -6.39 -5.84 -8.40
N ARG A 5 -7.13 -5.26 -9.35
CA ARG A 5 -7.41 -3.81 -9.37
C ARG A 5 -8.15 -3.37 -8.10
N LYS A 6 -9.16 -4.13 -7.68
CA LYS A 6 -9.94 -3.79 -6.48
C LYS A 6 -9.09 -3.84 -5.21
N ALA A 7 -8.22 -4.84 -5.10
CA ALA A 7 -7.32 -4.95 -3.98
C ALA A 7 -6.28 -3.81 -3.93
N ARG A 8 -5.75 -3.37 -5.09
CA ARG A 8 -4.89 -2.18 -5.16
C ARG A 8 -5.62 -0.90 -4.71
N GLU A 9 -6.87 -0.73 -5.13
CA GLU A 9 -7.71 0.40 -4.68
C GLU A 9 -7.87 0.38 -3.15
N PHE A 10 -8.13 -0.78 -2.55
CA PHE A 10 -8.25 -0.90 -1.09
C PHE A 10 -6.91 -0.69 -0.37
N CYS A 11 -5.81 -1.21 -0.92
CA CYS A 11 -4.48 -0.99 -0.38
C CYS A 11 -4.18 0.52 -0.27
N LEU A 12 -4.45 1.29 -1.32
CA LEU A 12 -4.26 2.74 -1.31
C LEU A 12 -5.12 3.45 -0.25
N GLN A 13 -6.37 3.01 -0.08
CA GLN A 13 -7.26 3.57 0.95
C GLN A 13 -6.74 3.31 2.36
N ILE A 14 -6.28 2.09 2.64
CA ILE A 14 -5.76 1.70 3.95
C ILE A 14 -4.45 2.44 4.24
N LEU A 15 -3.51 2.46 3.29
CA LEU A 15 -2.25 3.21 3.45
C LEU A 15 -2.50 4.69 3.70
N PHE A 16 -3.48 5.30 3.02
CA PHE A 16 -3.88 6.68 3.27
C PHE A 16 -4.44 6.88 4.68
N GLN A 17 -5.32 5.98 5.16
CA GLN A 17 -5.87 6.06 6.52
C GLN A 17 -4.80 5.91 7.60
N LEU A 18 -3.84 5.01 7.41
CA LEU A 18 -2.74 4.75 8.36
C LEU A 18 -1.84 5.97 8.58
N GLU A 19 -1.68 6.84 7.58
CA GLU A 19 -0.92 8.10 7.71
C GLU A 19 -1.53 9.05 8.77
N PHE A 20 -2.83 8.93 9.06
CA PHE A 20 -3.53 9.73 10.07
C PHE A 20 -3.80 8.97 11.38
N CYS A 21 -3.48 7.68 11.44
CA CYS A 21 -3.84 6.77 12.53
C CYS A 21 -2.66 5.86 12.93
N ALA A 22 -1.44 6.43 12.99
CA ALA A 22 -0.21 5.70 13.23
C ALA A 22 -0.23 4.85 14.53
N ASP A 23 -0.94 5.31 15.57
CA ASP A 23 -0.97 4.63 16.87
C ASP A 23 -1.99 3.47 16.96
N SER A 24 -2.82 3.25 15.93
CA SER A 24 -3.85 2.20 15.95
C SER A 24 -4.10 1.47 14.62
N PRO A 25 -3.07 0.84 13.99
CA PRO A 25 -3.25 0.13 12.72
C PRO A 25 -4.31 -0.98 12.78
N SER A 26 -4.39 -1.72 13.88
CA SER A 26 -5.38 -2.80 14.08
C SER A 26 -6.82 -2.29 13.98
N LYS A 27 -7.09 -1.09 14.51
CA LYS A 27 -8.40 -0.46 14.45
C LYS A 27 -8.77 -0.07 13.02
N VAL A 28 -7.81 0.49 12.26
CA VAL A 28 -8.00 0.79 10.83
C VAL A 28 -8.41 -0.46 10.05
N TRP A 29 -7.76 -1.60 10.32
CA TRP A 29 -8.10 -2.88 9.70
C TRP A 29 -9.53 -3.34 10.02
N GLU A 30 -9.91 -3.34 11.29
CA GLU A 30 -11.24 -3.76 11.73
C GLU A 30 -12.33 -2.88 11.13
N GLU A 31 -12.18 -1.56 11.23
CA GLU A 31 -13.14 -0.60 10.69
C GLU A 31 -13.25 -0.72 9.18
N PHE A 32 -12.13 -0.77 8.45
CA PHE A 32 -12.11 -0.84 7.00
C PHE A 32 -12.84 -2.09 6.47
N TRP A 33 -12.63 -3.25 7.10
CA TRP A 33 -13.25 -4.50 6.67
C TRP A 33 -14.69 -4.67 7.19
N SER A 34 -15.07 -4.03 8.30
CA SER A 34 -16.42 -4.17 8.88
C SER A 34 -17.53 -3.77 7.91
N GLU A 35 -17.26 -2.80 7.03
CA GLU A 35 -18.21 -2.25 6.07
C GLU A 35 -18.15 -2.89 4.67
N LYS A 36 -17.23 -3.86 4.44
CA LYS A 36 -16.89 -4.33 3.09
C LYS A 36 -17.21 -5.82 2.94
N ARG A 37 -18.08 -6.15 1.97
CA ARG A 37 -18.29 -7.52 1.49
C ARG A 37 -17.46 -7.75 0.22
N VAL A 38 -16.37 -8.49 0.35
CA VAL A 38 -15.41 -8.77 -0.73
C VAL A 38 -15.07 -10.26 -0.74
N LEU A 39 -14.55 -10.74 -1.87
CA LEU A 39 -14.04 -12.11 -1.95
C LEU A 39 -12.80 -12.27 -1.04
N PRO A 40 -12.61 -13.44 -0.38
CA PRO A 40 -11.47 -13.70 0.48
C PRO A 40 -10.13 -13.37 -0.19
N GLU A 41 -9.96 -13.75 -1.45
CA GLU A 41 -8.70 -13.54 -2.18
C GLU A 41 -8.44 -12.05 -2.48
N THR A 42 -9.49 -11.23 -2.53
CA THR A 42 -9.32 -9.75 -2.64
C THR A 42 -8.80 -9.20 -1.33
N LYS A 43 -9.36 -9.67 -0.20
CA LYS A 43 -8.95 -9.26 1.13
C LYS A 43 -7.52 -9.70 1.41
N GLU A 44 -7.20 -10.97 1.19
CA GLU A 44 -5.85 -11.53 1.36
C GLU A 44 -4.82 -10.78 0.53
N TYR A 45 -5.12 -10.51 -0.75
CA TYR A 45 -4.18 -9.76 -1.58
C TYR A 45 -4.02 -8.30 -1.13
N THR A 46 -5.10 -7.67 -0.68
CA THR A 46 -5.03 -6.31 -0.10
C THR A 46 -4.14 -6.30 1.15
N GLU A 47 -4.34 -7.28 2.05
CA GLU A 47 -3.56 -7.39 3.27
C GLU A 47 -2.09 -7.67 3.01
N TRP A 48 -1.80 -8.53 2.04
CA TRP A 48 -0.44 -8.82 1.61
C TRP A 48 0.26 -7.55 1.08
N LEU A 49 -0.40 -6.78 0.22
CA LEU A 49 0.13 -5.51 -0.28
C LEU A 49 0.45 -4.53 0.85
N VAL A 50 -0.52 -4.24 1.72
CA VAL A 50 -0.35 -3.24 2.78
C VAL A 50 0.73 -3.66 3.78
N LYS A 51 0.71 -4.92 4.25
CA LYS A 51 1.70 -5.42 5.22
C LYS A 51 3.10 -5.37 4.62
N GLY A 52 3.27 -5.89 3.41
CA GLY A 52 4.57 -5.89 2.75
C GLY A 52 5.11 -4.48 2.47
N ILE A 53 4.26 -3.53 2.08
CA ILE A 53 4.66 -2.12 1.92
C ILE A 53 5.11 -1.50 3.24
N ILE A 54 4.44 -1.79 4.35
CA ILE A 54 4.81 -1.28 5.69
C ILE A 54 6.12 -1.92 6.15
N ASP A 55 6.24 -3.24 6.04
CA ASP A 55 7.39 -4.01 6.50
C ASP A 55 8.66 -3.68 5.70
N GLN A 56 8.52 -3.35 4.41
CA GLN A 56 9.63 -3.00 3.52
C GLN A 56 9.71 -1.51 3.20
N LYS A 57 9.04 -0.66 3.99
CA LYS A 57 8.86 0.77 3.67
C LYS A 57 10.19 1.48 3.39
N GLU A 58 11.20 1.26 4.22
CA GLU A 58 12.52 1.90 4.07
C GLU A 58 13.18 1.50 2.75
N VAL A 59 13.22 0.21 2.43
CA VAL A 59 13.79 -0.33 1.19
C VAL A 59 13.06 0.22 -0.05
N ILE A 60 11.73 0.25 0.00
CA ILE A 60 10.89 0.77 -1.07
C ILE A 60 11.14 2.27 -1.27
N ASP A 61 11.18 3.05 -0.19
CA ASP A 61 11.39 4.49 -0.23
C ASP A 61 12.78 4.84 -0.77
N ASP A 62 13.82 4.09 -0.37
CA ASP A 62 15.19 4.25 -0.87
C ASP A 62 15.28 3.96 -2.37
N LEU A 63 14.61 2.90 -2.85
CA LEU A 63 14.56 2.59 -4.28
C LEU A 63 13.89 3.72 -5.07
N ILE A 64 12.75 4.22 -4.60
CA ILE A 64 12.07 5.35 -5.25
C ILE A 64 12.96 6.59 -5.24
N GLN A 65 13.59 6.91 -4.10
CA GLN A 65 14.42 8.09 -3.96
C GLN A 65 15.68 8.02 -4.83
N SER A 66 16.27 6.84 -5.01
CA SER A 66 17.48 6.64 -5.82
C SER A 66 17.29 6.98 -7.30
N VAL A 67 16.06 6.85 -7.81
CA VAL A 67 15.71 7.15 -9.21
C VAL A 67 14.95 8.48 -9.37
N SER A 68 14.56 9.11 -8.27
CA SER A 68 13.85 10.39 -8.27
C SER A 68 14.81 11.55 -8.47
N GLN A 69 14.84 12.11 -9.69
CA GLN A 69 15.67 13.27 -10.00
C GLN A 69 15.00 14.57 -9.55
N ASN A 70 15.70 15.36 -8.72
CA ASN A 70 15.26 16.68 -8.23
C ASN A 70 13.95 16.68 -7.42
N TRP A 71 13.47 15.52 -6.98
CA TRP A 71 12.24 15.39 -6.20
C TRP A 71 12.48 14.52 -4.97
N GLU A 72 12.27 15.10 -3.79
CA GLU A 72 12.29 14.35 -2.54
C GLU A 72 10.96 13.63 -2.37
N LEU A 73 11.02 12.35 -1.98
CA LEU A 73 9.85 11.52 -1.78
C LEU A 73 8.84 12.14 -0.80
N GLU A 74 9.33 12.81 0.23
CA GLU A 74 8.52 13.51 1.23
C GLU A 74 7.70 14.68 0.65
N ARG A 75 8.16 15.26 -0.47
CA ARG A 75 7.48 16.37 -1.16
C ARG A 75 6.38 15.90 -2.12
N MET A 76 6.28 14.59 -2.38
CA MET A 76 5.18 14.02 -3.15
C MET A 76 3.88 14.05 -2.36
N SER A 77 2.75 14.16 -3.06
CA SER A 77 1.45 14.01 -2.39
C SER A 77 1.36 12.61 -1.75
N LEU A 78 0.61 12.50 -0.64
CA LEU A 78 0.42 11.21 0.05
C LEU A 78 -0.07 10.11 -0.90
N VAL A 79 -0.97 10.47 -1.81
CA VAL A 79 -1.54 9.54 -2.78
C VAL A 79 -0.48 9.09 -3.78
N ASP A 80 0.27 10.03 -4.39
CA ASP A 80 1.29 9.70 -5.38
C ASP A 80 2.39 8.84 -4.77
N ARG A 81 2.85 9.20 -3.56
CA ARG A 81 3.85 8.44 -2.82
C ARG A 81 3.39 7.00 -2.57
N ASN A 82 2.14 6.82 -2.13
CA ASN A 82 1.60 5.48 -1.86
C ASN A 82 1.34 4.68 -3.15
N ILE A 83 1.04 5.33 -4.28
CA ILE A 83 0.97 4.68 -5.59
C ILE A 83 2.35 4.14 -6.00
N LEU A 84 3.40 4.94 -5.84
CA LEU A 84 4.77 4.51 -6.16
C LEU A 84 5.20 3.36 -5.25
N ARG A 85 4.96 3.45 -3.94
CA ARG A 85 5.27 2.38 -2.99
C ARG A 85 4.58 1.07 -3.37
N LEU A 86 3.28 1.12 -3.68
CA LEU A 86 2.51 -0.03 -4.11
C LEU A 86 3.10 -0.65 -5.38
N ALA A 87 3.40 0.17 -6.39
CA ALA A 87 3.95 -0.31 -7.64
C ALA A 87 5.33 -0.97 -7.46
N VAL A 88 6.22 -0.36 -6.67
CA VAL A 88 7.55 -0.90 -6.38
C VAL A 88 7.45 -2.22 -5.62
N PHE A 89 6.61 -2.29 -4.57
CA PHE A 89 6.40 -3.52 -3.83
C PHE A 89 5.90 -4.66 -4.72
N GLU A 90 4.88 -4.42 -5.55
CA GLU A 90 4.40 -5.44 -6.49
C GLU A 90 5.48 -5.87 -7.48
N LEU A 91 6.30 -4.96 -8.00
CA LEU A 91 7.39 -5.32 -8.92
C LEU A 91 8.49 -6.16 -8.26
N LEU A 92 8.78 -5.91 -6.98
CA LEU A 92 9.77 -6.68 -6.23
C LEU A 92 9.26 -8.09 -5.90
N GLU A 93 8.00 -8.21 -5.47
CA GLU A 93 7.50 -9.45 -4.90
C GLU A 93 6.64 -10.29 -5.86
N GLU A 94 5.86 -9.69 -6.78
CA GLU A 94 5.11 -10.48 -7.78
C GLU A 94 6.05 -11.13 -8.82
N ALA A 95 7.29 -10.65 -8.98
CA ALA A 95 8.29 -11.30 -9.83
C ALA A 95 8.78 -12.66 -9.28
N HIS A 96 8.44 -12.99 -8.04
CA HIS A 96 8.80 -14.23 -7.35
C HIS A 96 7.61 -15.19 -7.12
N LEU A 97 6.44 -14.87 -7.68
CA LEU A 97 5.23 -15.72 -7.73
C LEU A 97 5.09 -16.41 -9.10
#